data_AF-A0A0Q7VHR1-F1
#
_entry.id   AF-A0A0Q7VHR1-F1
#
_cell.length_a   1.000
_cell.length_b   1.000
_cell.length_c   1.000
_cell.angle_alpha   90.00
_cell.angle_beta   90.00
_cell.angle_gamma   90.00
#
_symmetry.space_group_name_H-M   'P 1'
#
loop_
_entity.id
_entity.type
_entity.pdbx_description
1 polymer ?
#
loop_
_entity_poly.entity_id
_entity_poly.type
_entity_poly.pdbx_seq_one_letter_code
_entity_poly.pdbx_strand_id
1 'polypeptide(L)'
;MTSCANDKAALHKAAVQKGKVEAGINLPPLPDDCRKREPHAPDAVGDEAVVLWKAERRATNRANDRVIRCAQNYDNVATALAGKPDREKQ
;
A
#
# COMPACT_ATOMS: atom_id res chain seq x y z
N MET A 1 2.57 -38.06 -30.73
CA MET A 1 2.99 -36.74 -31.28
C MET A 1 2.77 -35.68 -30.21
N THR A 2 3.64 -35.60 -29.20
CA THR A 2 3.28 -34.91 -27.94
C THR A 2 4.42 -34.12 -27.28
N SER A 3 5.69 -34.36 -27.66
CA SER A 3 6.84 -33.71 -27.01
C SER A 3 6.95 -32.22 -27.39
N CYS A 4 6.92 -31.86 -28.68
CA CYS A 4 7.07 -30.46 -29.10
C CYS A 4 5.95 -29.52 -28.62
N ALA A 5 4.76 -30.06 -28.34
CA ALA A 5 3.65 -29.27 -27.78
C ALA A 5 3.89 -28.94 -26.30
N ASN A 6 4.43 -29.90 -25.54
CA ASN A 6 4.78 -29.72 -24.14
C ASN A 6 5.97 -28.77 -23.98
N ASP A 7 6.96 -28.86 -24.86
CA ASP A 7 8.13 -27.98 -24.85
C ASP A 7 7.75 -26.52 -25.13
N LYS A 8 6.84 -26.28 -26.08
CA LYS A 8 6.31 -24.94 -26.35
C LYS A 8 5.56 -24.35 -25.15
N ALA A 9 4.75 -25.17 -24.46
CA ALA A 9 4.04 -24.72 -23.27
C ALA A 9 5.00 -24.37 -22.11
N ALA A 10 6.03 -25.19 -21.90
CA ALA A 10 7.07 -24.94 -20.90
C ALA A 10 7.87 -23.67 -21.20
N LEU A 11 8.26 -23.47 -22.47
CA LEU A 11 8.97 -22.27 -22.92
C LEU A 11 8.13 -21.00 -22.78
N HIS A 12 6.84 -21.06 -23.11
CA HIS A 12 5.92 -19.94 -22.92
C HIS A 12 5.79 -19.57 -21.43
N LYS A 13 5.62 -20.56 -20.55
CA LYS A 13 5.56 -20.34 -19.10
C LYS A 13 6.85 -19.72 -18.56
N ALA A 14 8.01 -20.23 -18.99
CA ALA A 14 9.31 -19.69 -18.60
C ALA A 14 9.51 -18.25 -19.10
N ALA A 15 9.09 -17.94 -20.33
CA ALA A 15 9.16 -16.60 -20.89
C ALA A 15 8.26 -15.60 -20.14
N VAL A 16 7.04 -15.99 -19.79
CA VAL A 16 6.13 -15.17 -18.95
C VAL A 16 6.74 -14.92 -17.57
N GLN A 17 7.30 -15.94 -16.94
CA GLN A 17 7.93 -15.79 -15.62
C GLN A 17 9.16 -14.89 -15.68
N LYS A 18 10.00 -15.06 -16.71
CA LYS A 18 11.16 -14.20 -16.96
C LYS A 18 10.74 -12.74 -17.17
N GLY A 19 9.71 -12.50 -17.98
CA GLY A 19 9.17 -11.16 -18.20
C GLY A 19 8.61 -10.51 -16.92
N LYS A 20 7.95 -11.28 -16.05
CA LYS A 20 7.50 -10.79 -14.72
C LYS A 20 8.67 -10.41 -13.82
N VAL A 21 9.74 -11.21 -13.81
CA VAL A 21 10.95 -10.94 -12.99
C VAL A 21 11.73 -9.74 -13.53
N GLU A 22 11.92 -9.65 -14.84
CA GLU A 22 12.65 -8.55 -15.51
C GLU A 22 11.93 -7.20 -15.40
N ALA A 23 10.59 -7.19 -15.37
CA ALA A 23 9.82 -5.95 -15.20
C ALA A 23 10.05 -5.28 -13.82
N GLY A 24 10.44 -6.05 -12.80
CA GLY A 24 10.62 -5.56 -11.43
C GLY A 24 9.33 -5.05 -10.77
N ILE A 25 9.39 -4.75 -9.47
CA ILE A 25 8.30 -4.08 -8.76
C ILE A 25 8.64 -2.59 -8.66
N ASN A 26 7.92 -1.77 -9.42
CA ASN A 26 7.97 -0.32 -9.30
C ASN A 26 6.90 0.15 -8.31
N LEU A 27 7.32 0.44 -7.07
CA LEU A 27 6.42 1.02 -6.09
C LEU A 27 6.16 2.49 -6.43
N PRO A 28 4.89 2.95 -6.42
CA PRO A 28 4.60 4.36 -6.52
C PRO A 28 5.19 5.10 -5.31
N PRO A 29 5.52 6.39 -5.45
CA PRO A 29 5.98 7.19 -4.31
C PRO A 29 4.91 7.18 -3.20
N LEU A 30 5.36 7.07 -1.96
CA LEU A 30 4.49 7.19 -0.80
C LEU A 30 3.92 8.62 -0.76
N PRO A 31 2.59 8.82 -0.63
CA PRO A 31 2.02 10.16 -0.52
C PRO A 31 2.66 10.95 0.62
N ASP A 32 2.97 12.22 0.40
CA ASP A 32 3.61 13.08 1.40
C ASP A 32 2.82 13.16 2.71
N ASP A 33 1.48 13.09 2.63
CA ASP A 33 0.60 13.06 3.80
C ASP A 33 0.94 11.93 4.77
N CYS A 34 1.41 10.78 4.26
CA CYS A 34 1.78 9.60 5.05
C CYS A 34 3.12 9.75 5.77
N ARG A 35 3.93 10.75 5.42
CA ARG A 35 5.19 11.06 6.10
C ARG A 35 5.03 12.13 7.18
N LYS A 36 3.92 12.87 7.17
CA LYS A 36 3.65 13.94 8.13
C LYS A 36 3.40 13.36 9.52
N ARG A 37 3.94 14.06 10.52
CA ARG A 37 3.62 13.82 11.93
C ARG A 37 2.57 14.83 12.36
N GLU A 38 1.58 14.34 13.10
CA GLU A 38 0.60 15.23 13.71
C GLU A 38 1.22 15.85 14.96
N PRO A 39 1.24 17.18 15.10
CA PRO A 39 1.71 17.81 16.32
C PRO A 39 0.74 17.55 17.48
N HIS A 40 1.30 17.51 18.69
CA HIS A 40 0.51 17.58 19.93
C HIS A 40 -0.28 18.89 20.01
N ALA A 41 -1.29 18.90 20.86
CA ALA A 41 -1.99 20.13 21.19
C ALA A 41 -1.03 21.13 21.86
N PRO A 42 -1.17 22.43 21.59
CA PRO A 42 -0.44 23.45 22.34
C PRO A 42 -0.79 23.36 23.83
N ASP A 43 0.23 23.41 24.69
CA ASP A 43 0.11 23.41 26.15
C ASP A 43 0.59 24.77 26.67
N ALA A 44 -0.33 25.72 26.85
CA ALA A 44 -0.02 27.03 27.37
C ALA A 44 -0.17 27.05 28.90
N VAL A 45 0.71 27.81 29.57
CA VAL A 45 0.64 27.97 31.02
C VAL A 45 -0.71 28.58 31.41
N GLY A 46 -1.46 27.87 32.25
CA GLY A 46 -2.78 28.29 32.72
C GLY A 46 -3.95 27.60 32.00
N ASP A 47 -3.69 26.79 30.97
CA ASP A 47 -4.75 26.00 30.33
C ASP A 47 -5.31 24.93 31.28
N GLU A 48 -6.64 24.77 31.25
CA GLU A 48 -7.28 23.70 32.00
C GLU A 48 -6.95 22.33 31.36
N ALA A 49 -6.54 21.37 32.18
CA ALA A 49 -6.16 20.03 31.72
C ALA A 49 -7.25 19.37 30.84
N VAL A 50 -8.54 19.57 31.15
CA VAL A 50 -9.65 19.01 30.36
C VAL A 50 -9.72 19.62 28.96
N VAL A 51 -9.37 20.90 28.80
CA VAL A 51 -9.31 21.56 27.48
C VAL A 51 -8.16 20.99 26.67
N LEU A 52 -6.97 20.87 27.28
CA LEU A 52 -5.80 20.26 26.65
C LEU A 52 -6.09 18.82 26.22
N TRP A 53 -6.70 18.00 27.07
CA TRP A 53 -7.04 16.61 26.76
C TRP A 53 -8.02 16.48 25.60
N LYS A 54 -9.01 17.37 25.52
CA LYS A 54 -9.92 17.42 24.36
C LYS A 54 -9.18 17.80 23.08
N ALA A 55 -8.21 18.71 23.14
CA ALA A 55 -7.40 19.10 22.00
C ALA A 55 -6.47 17.95 21.53
N GLU A 56 -5.80 17.29 22.47
CA GLU A 56 -4.98 16.10 22.22
C GLU A 56 -5.78 14.96 21.59
N ARG A 57 -7.02 14.73 22.06
CA ARG A 57 -7.90 13.73 21.46
C ARG A 57 -8.20 14.04 19.99
N ARG A 58 -8.38 15.30 19.64
CA ARG A 58 -8.59 15.72 18.24
C ARG A 58 -7.32 15.53 17.41
N ALA A 59 -6.14 15.86 17.94
CA ALA A 59 -4.87 15.60 17.27
C ALA A 59 -4.68 14.10 17.01
N THR A 60 -4.90 13.27 18.04
CA THR A 60 -4.83 11.81 17.93
C THR A 60 -5.80 11.26 16.88
N ASN A 61 -7.03 11.77 16.81
CA ASN A 61 -7.98 11.37 15.78
C ASN A 61 -7.45 11.69 14.37
N ARG A 62 -6.92 12.89 14.13
CA ARG A 62 -6.33 13.26 12.83
C ARG A 62 -5.14 12.36 12.46
N ALA A 63 -4.30 12.01 13.44
CA ALA A 63 -3.20 11.07 13.24
C ALA A 63 -3.70 9.67 12.85
N ASN A 64 -4.71 9.16 13.55
CA ASN A 64 -5.29 7.84 13.26
C ASN A 64 -5.98 7.80 11.90
N ASP A 65 -6.73 8.84 11.54
CA ASP A 65 -7.36 8.94 10.22
C ASP A 65 -6.32 8.92 9.09
N ARG A 66 -5.18 9.58 9.30
CA ARG A 66 -4.03 9.55 8.38
C ARG A 66 -3.45 8.15 8.26
N VAL A 67 -3.23 7.46 9.37
CA VAL A 67 -2.74 6.07 9.38
C VAL A 67 -3.67 5.16 8.59
N ILE A 68 -4.98 5.26 8.81
CA ILE A 68 -5.99 4.46 8.10
C ILE A 68 -5.90 4.68 6.59
N ARG A 69 -5.90 5.94 6.13
CA ARG A 69 -5.79 6.25 4.70
C ARG A 69 -4.48 5.73 4.08
N CYS A 70 -3.38 5.83 4.81
CA CYS A 70 -2.07 5.36 4.33
C CYS A 70 -1.98 3.84 4.27
N ALA A 71 -2.59 3.13 5.22
CA ALA A 71 -2.71 1.67 5.19
C ALA A 71 -3.55 1.23 3.98
N GLN A 72 -4.71 1.85 3.75
CA GLN A 72 -5.56 1.57 2.60
C GLN A 72 -4.82 1.79 1.26
N ASN A 73 -4.05 2.87 1.15
CA ASN A 73 -3.24 3.10 -0.05
C ASN A 73 -2.21 1.97 -0.27
N TYR A 74 -1.53 1.52 0.79
CA TYR A 74 -0.60 0.40 0.71
C TYR A 74 -1.29 -0.88 0.25
N ASP A 75 -2.44 -1.23 0.85
CA ASP A 75 -3.19 -2.44 0.50
C ASP A 75 -3.67 -2.42 -0.97
N ASN A 76 -4.06 -1.24 -1.47
CA ASN A 76 -4.43 -1.05 -2.87
C ASN A 76 -3.23 -1.26 -3.81
N VAL A 77 -2.06 -0.73 -3.46
CA VAL A 77 -0.82 -0.93 -4.20
C VAL A 77 -0.41 -2.41 -4.20
N ALA A 78 -0.46 -3.06 -3.04
CA ALA A 78 -0.17 -4.49 -2.90
C ALA A 78 -1.12 -5.33 -3.77
N THR A 79 -2.42 -5.01 -3.75
CA THR A 79 -3.43 -5.67 -4.58
C THR A 79 -3.17 -5.48 -6.07
N ALA A 80 -2.81 -4.27 -6.50
CA ALA A 80 -2.49 -3.98 -7.90
C ALA A 80 -1.24 -4.74 -8.38
N LEU A 81 -0.23 -4.89 -7.51
CA LEU A 81 1.03 -5.56 -7.81
C LEU A 81 0.96 -7.09 -7.73
N ALA A 82 0.06 -7.65 -6.92
CA ALA A 82 -0.14 -9.10 -6.84
C ALA A 82 -0.62 -9.73 -8.17
N GLY A 83 -1.11 -8.90 -9.11
CA GLY A 83 -1.61 -9.32 -10.41
C GLY A 83 -3.01 -9.93 -10.31
N LYS A 84 -3.89 -9.60 -11.26
CA LYS A 84 -5.16 -10.35 -11.41
C LYS A 84 -4.81 -11.80 -11.81
N PRO A 85 -5.45 -12.82 -11.21
CA PRO A 85 -5.31 -14.19 -11.70
C PRO A 85 -5.69 -14.20 -13.18
N ASP A 86 -4.91 -14.92 -13.98
CA ASP A 86 -5.15 -15.10 -15.41
C ASP A 86 -6.62 -15.56 -15.57
N ARG A 87 -7.48 -14.73 -16.18
CA ARG A 87 -8.84 -15.16 -16.50
C ARG A 87 -8.71 -16.27 -17.53
N GLU A 88 -8.86 -17.50 -17.05
CA GLU A 88 -9.09 -18.67 -17.87
C GLU A 88 -10.31 -18.37 -18.74
N LYS A 89 -10.07 -18.23 -20.05
CA LYS A 89 -11.14 -18.06 -21.04
C LYS A 89 -11.99 -19.33 -20.99
N GLN A 90 -13.20 -19.21 -20.44
CA GLN A 90 -14.29 -20.13 -20.74
C GLN A 90 -14.81 -19.85 -22.14
#